data_AF-A0A938LXW9-F1
#
_entry.id   AF-A0A938LXW9-F1
#
_cell.length_a   1.000
_cell.length_b   1.000
_cell.length_c   1.000
_cell.angle_alpha   90.00
_cell.angle_beta   90.00
_cell.angle_gamma   90.00
#
_symmetry.space_group_name_H-M   'P 1'
#
loop_
_entity.id
_entity.type
_entity.pdbx_description
1 polymer ?
#
loop_
_entity_poly.entity_id
_entity_poly.type
_entity_poly.pdbx_seq_one_letter_code
_entity_poly.pdbx_strand_id
1 'polypeptide(L)'
;MLKRLRNYPQTPVFALLAGAIVLSTWTWGLSTPSANVPLSAAEAMTRLQDGNARFVAGKCTHPRLDAARLAETAERGQNPFATVITCSDSRVPVEFVFDQGIGDLFVIRVAGNVCNVDEIGSAEYGVDHLGTPLLVVLGHTGCGAVTAVATGAALHGNIPPLVESIGPAVKKAAQANPHLCGSELVPEAIKANCWQAIENLLTTSPATRDRVKAGKLKIVAAIYNIRTGAVGWLGTHPEQERLLAATTGPAGHSHTAGTASESTHVASSTTANKPAMRPAPAHPPAATGHAPEHKPLTDSVSESKPALSAVPFYNVGSHTTAPPAPAAGHH
;
A
#
# COMPACT_ATOMS: atom_id res chain seq x y z
N MET A 1 103.19 30.38 -37.03
CA MET A 1 102.56 31.72 -36.91
C MET A 1 101.43 31.81 -37.93
N LEU A 2 100.20 31.76 -37.42
CA LEU A 2 98.87 32.05 -37.99
C LEU A 2 98.49 31.74 -39.46
N LYS A 3 97.37 30.99 -39.52
CA LYS A 3 96.18 31.17 -40.37
C LYS A 3 96.27 30.83 -41.86
N ARG A 4 95.53 29.80 -42.26
CA ARG A 4 94.52 29.92 -43.32
C ARG A 4 93.39 28.90 -43.13
N LEU A 5 92.19 29.46 -43.09
CA LEU A 5 90.88 28.83 -42.96
C LEU A 5 90.58 27.96 -44.18
N ARG A 6 89.86 26.84 -43.99
CA ARG A 6 89.19 26.13 -45.08
C ARG A 6 87.75 25.81 -44.69
N ASN A 7 86.87 26.18 -45.60
CA ASN A 7 85.42 26.21 -45.53
C ASN A 7 84.79 24.83 -45.31
N TYR A 8 83.74 24.77 -44.50
CA TYR A 8 82.79 23.66 -44.45
C TYR A 8 81.46 24.11 -45.05
N PRO A 9 80.88 23.38 -46.02
CA PRO A 9 79.55 23.69 -46.55
C PRO A 9 78.45 23.24 -45.60
N GLN A 10 77.42 24.08 -45.51
CA GLN A 10 76.19 23.90 -44.76
C GLN A 10 75.26 22.94 -45.51
N THR A 11 74.80 21.87 -44.85
CA THR A 11 73.63 21.09 -45.27
C THR A 11 72.61 21.09 -44.14
N PRO A 12 71.38 21.61 -44.34
CA PRO A 12 70.34 21.51 -43.32
C PRO A 12 69.73 20.10 -43.33
N VAL A 13 69.84 19.40 -42.21
CA VAL A 13 69.09 18.17 -41.94
C VAL A 13 67.66 18.58 -41.57
N PHE A 14 66.71 18.31 -42.48
CA PHE A 14 65.28 18.39 -42.16
C PHE A 14 64.89 17.19 -41.29
N ALA A 15 64.70 17.43 -39.99
CA ALA A 15 64.11 16.48 -39.08
C ALA A 15 62.59 16.44 -39.30
N LEU A 16 62.10 15.40 -39.98
CA LEU A 16 60.68 15.05 -40.06
C LEU A 16 60.27 14.42 -38.72
N LEU A 17 59.74 15.23 -37.81
CA LEU A 17 59.00 14.77 -36.64
C LEU A 17 57.62 14.29 -37.10
N ALA A 18 57.46 12.99 -37.30
CA ALA A 18 56.16 12.35 -37.42
C ALA A 18 55.47 12.38 -36.05
N GLY A 19 54.65 13.41 -35.81
CA GLY A 19 53.76 13.47 -34.65
C GLY A 19 52.66 12.42 -34.79
N ALA A 20 52.78 11.33 -34.05
CA ALA A 20 51.66 10.42 -33.83
C ALA A 20 50.64 11.12 -32.92
N ILE A 21 49.61 11.70 -33.54
CA ILE A 21 48.43 12.16 -32.82
C ILE A 21 47.68 10.90 -32.36
N VAL A 22 47.93 10.49 -31.12
CA VAL A 22 47.07 9.54 -30.44
C VAL A 22 45.76 10.27 -30.14
N LEU A 23 44.78 10.12 -31.04
CA LEU A 23 43.41 10.52 -30.78
C LEU A 23 42.87 9.60 -29.67
N SER A 24 43.13 9.96 -28.40
CA SER A 24 42.45 9.36 -27.27
C SER A 24 40.98 9.69 -27.43
N THR A 25 40.19 8.75 -27.93
CA THR A 25 38.73 8.86 -27.93
C THR A 25 38.32 8.79 -26.47
N TRP A 26 38.16 9.95 -25.83
CA TRP A 26 37.39 10.08 -24.62
C TRP A 26 35.95 9.74 -25.02
N THR A 27 35.61 8.45 -25.00
CA THR A 27 34.23 8.03 -24.98
C THR A 27 33.69 8.52 -23.65
N TRP A 28 33.09 9.70 -23.65
CA TRP A 28 32.19 10.11 -22.60
C TRP A 28 31.13 9.03 -22.59
N GLY A 29 31.19 8.15 -21.60
CA GLY A 29 30.13 7.21 -21.33
C GLY A 29 28.87 8.05 -21.14
N LEU A 30 28.05 8.11 -22.17
CA LEU A 30 26.65 8.45 -22.02
C LEU A 30 26.08 7.34 -21.15
N SER A 31 26.21 7.50 -19.84
CA SER A 31 25.37 6.81 -18.88
C SER A 31 23.95 7.23 -19.24
N THR A 32 23.31 6.42 -20.08
CA THR A 32 21.87 6.48 -20.25
C THR A 32 21.28 6.54 -18.85
N PRO A 33 20.42 7.52 -18.53
CA PRO A 33 19.66 7.48 -17.29
C PRO A 33 19.05 6.09 -17.24
N SER A 34 19.37 5.32 -16.19
CA SER A 34 18.78 4.00 -16.01
C SER A 34 17.28 4.17 -16.18
N ALA A 35 16.71 3.57 -17.23
CA ALA A 35 15.28 3.47 -17.35
C ALA A 35 14.79 2.93 -15.99
N ASN A 36 13.86 3.63 -15.34
CA ASN A 36 13.26 3.19 -14.08
C ASN A 36 12.60 1.84 -14.36
N VAL A 37 13.31 0.75 -14.13
CA VAL A 37 12.74 -0.59 -14.21
C VAL A 37 11.73 -0.67 -13.08
N PRO A 38 10.43 -0.90 -13.37
CA PRO A 38 9.44 -1.07 -12.33
C PRO A 38 9.87 -2.21 -11.42
N LEU A 39 9.83 -2.01 -10.10
CA LEU A 39 10.15 -3.06 -9.13
C LEU A 39 9.33 -4.32 -9.45
N SER A 40 9.97 -5.47 -9.42
CA SER A 40 9.26 -6.74 -9.48
C SER A 40 8.45 -6.96 -8.20
N ALA A 41 7.45 -7.83 -8.26
CA ALA A 41 6.66 -8.19 -7.07
C ALA A 41 7.53 -8.81 -5.96
N ALA A 42 8.61 -9.49 -6.32
CA ALA A 42 9.55 -10.09 -5.37
C ALA A 42 10.39 -9.02 -4.65
N GLU A 43 10.89 -8.01 -5.38
CA GLU A 43 11.62 -6.89 -4.79
C GLU A 43 10.70 -6.02 -3.91
N ALA A 44 9.47 -5.76 -4.37
CA ALA A 44 8.45 -5.10 -3.57
C ALA A 44 8.19 -5.84 -2.25
N MET A 45 8.04 -7.16 -2.30
CA MET A 45 7.80 -7.99 -1.12
C MET A 45 9.01 -7.99 -0.16
N THR A 46 10.23 -8.09 -0.71
CA THR A 46 11.48 -8.02 0.08
C THR A 46 11.58 -6.67 0.79
N ARG A 47 11.27 -5.57 0.10
CA ARG A 47 11.29 -4.22 0.67
C ARG A 47 10.31 -4.06 1.85
N LEU A 48 9.11 -4.65 1.76
CA LEU A 48 8.16 -4.69 2.88
C LEU A 48 8.70 -5.54 4.04
N GLN A 49 9.27 -6.71 3.75
CA GLN A 49 9.84 -7.61 4.76
C GLN A 49 11.00 -6.96 5.53
N ASP A 50 11.93 -6.33 4.82
CA ASP A 50 13.05 -5.63 5.43
C ASP A 50 12.58 -4.43 6.27
N GLY A 51 11.56 -3.72 5.78
CA GLY A 51 10.92 -2.64 6.50
C GLY A 51 10.30 -3.09 7.82
N ASN A 52 9.56 -4.19 7.79
CA ASN A 52 8.99 -4.76 9.01
C ASN A 52 10.05 -5.29 9.98
N ALA A 53 11.13 -5.90 9.45
CA ALA A 53 12.25 -6.32 10.28
C ALA A 53 12.90 -5.13 11.00
N ARG A 54 13.06 -3.99 10.33
CA ARG A 54 13.53 -2.74 10.97
C ARG A 54 12.56 -2.22 12.03
N PHE A 55 11.26 -2.24 11.75
CA PHE A 55 10.22 -1.83 12.70
C PHE A 55 10.26 -2.67 13.98
N VAL A 56 10.25 -4.00 13.86
CA VAL A 56 10.33 -4.93 15.00
C VAL A 56 11.62 -4.75 15.79
N ALA A 57 12.74 -4.47 15.11
CA ALA A 57 14.04 -4.27 15.76
C ALA A 57 14.21 -2.87 16.40
N GLY A 58 13.24 -1.95 16.25
CA GLY A 58 13.38 -0.56 16.69
C GLY A 58 14.45 0.23 15.92
N LYS A 59 14.68 -0.13 14.65
CA LYS A 59 15.72 0.44 13.77
C LYS A 59 15.13 1.07 12.51
N CYS A 60 13.93 1.63 12.61
CA CYS A 60 13.29 2.33 11.50
C CYS A 60 14.19 3.44 10.97
N THR A 61 14.22 3.57 9.64
CA THR A 61 14.98 4.61 8.95
C THR A 61 14.11 5.82 8.62
N HIS A 62 12.79 5.66 8.65
CA HIS A 62 11.80 6.70 8.34
C HIS A 62 12.07 7.35 6.97
N PRO A 63 12.22 6.55 5.90
CA PRO A 63 12.71 7.06 4.63
C PRO A 63 11.66 7.97 3.98
N ARG A 64 12.09 9.07 3.36
CA ARG A 64 11.24 9.93 2.51
C ARG A 64 9.97 10.43 3.24
N LEU A 65 10.13 10.88 4.48
CA LEU A 65 9.06 11.50 5.30
C LEU A 65 9.26 13.02 5.47
N ASP A 66 10.03 13.65 4.58
CA ASP A 66 10.34 15.08 4.62
C ASP A 66 9.48 15.92 3.67
N ALA A 67 9.56 17.24 3.82
CA ALA A 67 8.83 18.21 3.01
C ALA A 67 9.21 18.17 1.52
N ALA A 68 10.45 17.78 1.20
CA ALA A 68 10.89 17.67 -0.18
C ALA A 68 10.18 16.51 -0.89
N ARG A 69 10.05 15.36 -0.23
CA ARG A 69 9.26 14.24 -0.74
C ARG A 69 7.79 14.63 -0.90
N LEU A 70 7.21 15.32 0.09
CA LEU A 70 5.83 15.77 0.01
C LEU A 70 5.59 16.63 -1.25
N ALA A 71 6.44 17.64 -1.46
CA ALA A 71 6.37 18.50 -2.64
C ALA A 71 6.53 17.69 -3.94
N GLU A 72 7.49 16.78 -4.00
CA GLU A 72 7.70 15.91 -5.17
C GLU A 72 6.44 15.11 -5.51
N THR A 73 5.82 14.45 -4.52
CA THR A 73 4.61 13.64 -4.75
C THR A 73 3.39 14.47 -5.12
N ALA A 74 3.30 15.73 -4.67
CA ALA A 74 2.24 16.65 -5.03
C ALA A 74 2.40 17.15 -6.48
N GLU A 75 3.63 17.42 -6.92
CA GLU A 75 3.91 17.95 -8.26
C GLU A 75 3.93 16.87 -9.34
N ARG A 76 4.50 15.70 -9.03
CA ARG A 76 4.80 14.65 -10.01
C ARG A 76 3.89 13.44 -9.90
N GLY A 77 2.98 13.45 -8.92
CA GLY A 77 2.09 12.34 -8.61
C GLY A 77 2.75 11.26 -7.75
N GLN A 78 1.95 10.26 -7.38
CA GLN A 78 2.38 9.10 -6.60
C GLN A 78 2.86 7.97 -7.50
N ASN A 79 3.83 7.19 -7.02
CA ASN A 79 4.31 5.98 -7.69
C ASN A 79 4.58 4.88 -6.65
N PRO A 80 3.52 4.35 -6.02
CA PRO A 80 3.65 3.33 -4.99
C PRO A 80 4.18 2.04 -5.61
N PHE A 81 4.99 1.29 -4.86
CA PHE A 81 5.52 0.00 -5.32
C PHE A 81 4.67 -1.19 -4.84
N ALA A 82 3.70 -0.95 -3.96
CA ALA A 82 2.76 -1.96 -3.50
C ALA A 82 1.41 -1.33 -3.11
N THR A 83 0.34 -2.09 -3.36
CA THR A 83 -0.99 -1.82 -2.80
C THR A 83 -1.17 -2.66 -1.52
N VAL A 84 -1.70 -2.07 -0.45
CA VAL A 84 -1.96 -2.77 0.81
C VAL A 84 -3.41 -2.55 1.23
N ILE A 85 -4.19 -3.62 1.31
CA ILE A 85 -5.54 -3.60 1.91
C ILE A 85 -5.40 -4.08 3.35
N THR A 86 -5.88 -3.29 4.31
CA THR A 86 -5.79 -3.64 5.73
C THR A 86 -6.99 -3.14 6.54
N CYS A 87 -6.97 -3.42 7.84
CA CYS A 87 -8.01 -3.02 8.76
C CYS A 87 -7.93 -1.52 9.10
N SER A 88 -9.08 -0.86 9.30
CA SER A 88 -9.13 0.49 9.90
C SER A 88 -8.66 0.55 11.36
N ASP A 89 -8.36 -0.60 11.99
CA ASP A 89 -7.82 -0.68 13.34
C ASP A 89 -6.64 0.29 13.52
N SER A 90 -6.76 1.22 14.46
CA SER A 90 -5.80 2.31 14.67
C SER A 90 -4.41 1.84 15.09
N ARG A 91 -4.25 0.57 15.48
CA ARG A 91 -2.98 -0.04 15.86
C ARG A 91 -2.21 -0.61 14.67
N VAL A 92 -2.72 -0.45 13.45
CA VAL A 92 -2.11 -0.94 12.20
C VAL A 92 -1.67 0.23 11.30
N PRO A 93 -0.64 1.01 11.68
CA PRO A 93 -0.11 2.10 10.85
C PRO A 93 0.83 1.53 9.77
N VAL A 94 0.30 1.22 8.59
CA VAL A 94 0.97 0.42 7.53
C VAL A 94 2.33 0.96 7.12
N GLU A 95 2.42 2.26 6.85
CA GLU A 95 3.67 2.92 6.41
C GLU A 95 4.75 2.83 7.49
N PHE A 96 4.37 2.91 8.77
CA PHE A 96 5.29 2.76 9.90
C PHE A 96 5.71 1.29 10.09
N VAL A 97 4.74 0.36 10.04
CA VAL A 97 4.97 -1.08 10.20
C VAL A 97 5.91 -1.62 9.13
N PHE A 98 5.91 -1.04 7.93
CA PHE A 98 6.82 -1.38 6.84
C PHE A 98 7.95 -0.38 6.62
N ASP A 99 8.14 0.61 7.49
CA ASP A 99 9.19 1.64 7.38
C ASP A 99 9.28 2.27 5.98
N GLN A 100 8.16 2.76 5.46
CA GLN A 100 8.02 3.41 4.15
C GLN A 100 7.64 4.89 4.28
N GLY A 101 7.88 5.63 3.19
CA GLY A 101 7.69 7.07 3.09
C GLY A 101 6.43 7.49 2.34
N ILE A 102 6.31 8.81 2.13
CA ILE A 102 5.18 9.42 1.44
C ILE A 102 5.14 8.93 -0.03
N GLY A 103 3.99 8.39 -0.44
CA GLY A 103 3.73 7.91 -1.80
C GLY A 103 4.40 6.58 -2.17
N ASP A 104 5.00 5.88 -1.21
CA ASP A 104 5.63 4.58 -1.44
C ASP A 104 4.63 3.41 -1.47
N LEU A 105 3.53 3.51 -0.72
CA LEU A 105 2.48 2.52 -0.63
C LEU A 105 1.12 3.13 -0.98
N PHE A 106 0.28 2.34 -1.66
CA PHE A 106 -1.13 2.67 -1.86
C PHE A 106 -1.96 1.90 -0.83
N VAL A 107 -2.46 2.58 0.20
CA VAL A 107 -3.07 1.92 1.37
C VAL A 107 -4.58 2.11 1.39
N ILE A 108 -5.30 0.98 1.48
CA ILE A 108 -6.76 0.92 1.61
C ILE A 108 -7.06 0.37 3.01
N ARG A 109 -7.81 1.13 3.82
CA ARG A 109 -8.11 0.77 5.21
C ARG A 109 -9.62 0.71 5.43
N VAL A 110 -10.14 -0.48 5.71
CA VAL A 110 -11.55 -0.70 6.04
C VAL A 110 -11.67 -1.65 7.24
N ALA A 111 -12.69 -1.50 8.10
CA ALA A 111 -12.86 -2.41 9.23
C ALA A 111 -12.97 -3.87 8.75
N GLY A 112 -12.15 -4.75 9.33
CA GLY A 112 -12.09 -6.16 8.94
C GLY A 112 -11.38 -6.43 7.61
N ASN A 113 -10.71 -5.44 7.01
CA ASN A 113 -10.00 -5.56 5.72
C ASN A 113 -10.84 -6.27 4.65
N VAL A 114 -12.15 -6.00 4.65
CA VAL A 114 -13.11 -6.56 3.70
C VAL A 114 -12.76 -6.12 2.28
N CYS A 115 -13.19 -6.92 1.30
CA CYS A 115 -13.09 -6.57 -0.11
C CYS A 115 -14.50 -6.60 -0.69
N ASN A 116 -15.23 -5.49 -0.47
CA ASN A 116 -16.50 -5.20 -1.11
C ASN A 116 -16.24 -4.25 -2.31
N VAL A 117 -17.30 -3.67 -2.88
CA VAL A 117 -17.22 -2.86 -4.11
C VAL A 117 -16.19 -1.74 -4.01
N ASP A 118 -16.21 -0.97 -2.92
CA ASP A 118 -15.37 0.23 -2.77
C ASP A 118 -13.89 -0.13 -2.59
N GLU A 119 -13.59 -1.19 -1.83
CA GLU A 119 -12.21 -1.63 -1.62
C GLU A 119 -11.64 -2.31 -2.86
N ILE A 120 -12.44 -3.09 -3.58
CA ILE A 120 -12.02 -3.70 -4.83
C ILE A 120 -11.76 -2.62 -5.88
N GLY A 121 -12.65 -1.64 -6.04
CA GLY A 121 -12.43 -0.52 -6.97
C GLY A 121 -11.20 0.31 -6.61
N SER A 122 -10.94 0.52 -5.32
CA SER A 122 -9.71 1.16 -4.86
C SER A 122 -8.47 0.32 -5.18
N ALA A 123 -8.55 -1.00 -5.00
CA ALA A 123 -7.47 -1.91 -5.34
C ALA A 123 -7.16 -1.91 -6.84
N GLU A 124 -8.19 -1.89 -7.69
CA GLU A 124 -8.07 -1.76 -9.15
C GLU A 124 -7.31 -0.49 -9.54
N TYR A 125 -7.59 0.63 -8.88
CA TYR A 125 -6.82 1.87 -9.09
C TYR A 125 -5.34 1.67 -8.72
N GLY A 126 -5.04 1.04 -7.58
CA GLY A 126 -3.66 0.77 -7.16
C GLY A 126 -2.90 -0.20 -8.08
N VAL A 127 -3.54 -1.29 -8.52
CA VAL A 127 -2.85 -2.33 -9.32
C VAL A 127 -2.84 -2.04 -10.81
N ASP A 128 -3.91 -1.45 -11.35
CA ASP A 128 -4.04 -1.23 -12.79
C ASP A 128 -3.64 0.19 -13.21
N HIS A 129 -4.20 1.21 -12.54
CA HIS A 129 -3.91 2.61 -12.88
C HIS A 129 -2.52 3.05 -12.40
N LEU A 130 -2.17 2.77 -11.14
CA LEU A 130 -0.85 3.07 -10.60
C LEU A 130 0.19 1.97 -10.90
N GLY A 131 -0.26 0.80 -11.36
CA GLY A 131 0.62 -0.25 -11.86
C GLY A 131 1.41 -1.00 -10.77
N THR A 132 0.94 -1.01 -9.52
CA THR A 132 1.66 -1.71 -8.45
C THR A 132 1.85 -3.22 -8.78
N PRO A 133 3.06 -3.76 -8.66
CA PRO A 133 3.37 -5.17 -8.95
C PRO A 133 2.93 -6.14 -7.83
N LEU A 134 2.65 -5.62 -6.64
CA LEU A 134 2.32 -6.38 -5.45
C LEU A 134 1.07 -5.81 -4.78
N LEU A 135 0.10 -6.68 -4.48
CA LEU A 135 -1.00 -6.39 -3.58
C LEU A 135 -0.90 -7.27 -2.33
N VAL A 136 -0.95 -6.65 -1.16
CA VAL A 136 -0.95 -7.34 0.13
C VAL A 136 -2.31 -7.17 0.79
N VAL A 137 -2.97 -8.29 1.11
CA VAL A 137 -4.09 -8.31 2.05
C VAL A 137 -3.52 -8.55 3.45
N LEU A 138 -3.45 -7.48 4.24
CA LEU A 138 -2.86 -7.48 5.57
C LEU A 138 -3.95 -7.53 6.64
N GLY A 139 -4.25 -8.73 7.11
CA GLY A 139 -5.02 -8.94 8.33
C GLY A 139 -4.19 -8.63 9.58
N HIS A 140 -4.82 -8.65 10.75
CA HIS A 140 -4.10 -8.49 12.01
C HIS A 140 -4.71 -9.30 13.15
N THR A 141 -3.86 -9.69 14.12
CA THR A 141 -4.30 -10.37 15.33
C THR A 141 -5.27 -9.50 16.13
N GLY A 142 -6.31 -10.08 16.71
CA GLY A 142 -7.27 -9.36 17.56
C GLY A 142 -8.17 -8.38 16.80
N CYS A 143 -8.47 -8.65 15.53
CA CYS A 143 -9.37 -7.83 14.72
C CYS A 143 -10.78 -7.78 15.32
N GLY A 144 -11.24 -6.58 15.67
CA GLY A 144 -12.56 -6.38 16.28
C GLY A 144 -13.72 -6.78 15.36
N ALA A 145 -13.63 -6.45 14.07
CA ALA A 145 -14.68 -6.79 13.10
C ALA A 145 -14.80 -8.31 12.91
N VAL A 146 -13.68 -9.01 12.71
CA VAL A 146 -13.69 -10.49 12.58
C VAL A 146 -14.14 -11.14 13.88
N THR A 147 -13.69 -10.63 15.03
CA THR A 147 -14.13 -11.14 16.34
C THR A 147 -15.65 -11.00 16.49
N ALA A 148 -16.20 -9.83 16.19
CA ALA A 148 -17.63 -9.57 16.32
C ALA A 148 -18.48 -10.54 15.49
N VAL A 149 -18.05 -10.85 14.25
CA VAL A 149 -18.74 -11.84 13.41
C VAL A 149 -18.54 -13.26 13.95
N ALA A 150 -17.32 -13.63 14.35
CA ALA A 150 -17.00 -14.96 14.88
C ALA A 150 -17.73 -15.29 16.18
N THR A 151 -18.00 -14.29 17.03
CA THR A 151 -18.69 -14.48 18.31
C THR A 151 -20.18 -14.15 18.24
N GLY A 152 -20.72 -13.80 17.07
CA GLY A 152 -22.13 -13.42 16.94
C GLY A 152 -22.52 -12.17 17.74
N ALA A 153 -21.61 -11.20 17.85
CA ALA A 153 -21.88 -9.95 18.56
C ALA A 153 -23.03 -9.16 17.89
N ALA A 154 -23.82 -8.46 18.71
CA ALA A 154 -24.86 -7.59 18.19
C ALA A 154 -24.24 -6.40 17.43
N LEU A 155 -24.56 -6.27 16.15
CA LEU A 155 -24.09 -5.21 15.26
C LEU A 155 -25.23 -4.20 15.03
N HIS A 156 -24.88 -2.94 14.76
CA HIS A 156 -25.87 -1.86 14.55
C HIS A 156 -25.42 -0.87 13.47
N GLY A 157 -26.35 -0.04 13.01
CA GLY A 157 -26.10 0.98 11.99
C GLY A 157 -25.61 0.36 10.68
N ASN A 158 -24.54 0.92 10.12
CA ASN A 158 -23.94 0.44 8.87
C ASN A 158 -22.90 -0.68 9.07
N ILE A 159 -22.69 -1.17 10.29
CA ILE A 159 -21.72 -2.23 10.57
C ILE A 159 -22.15 -3.59 9.96
N PRO A 160 -23.42 -4.06 10.09
CA PRO A 160 -23.83 -5.33 9.50
C PRO A 160 -23.51 -5.47 8.00
N PRO A 161 -23.91 -4.53 7.11
CA PRO A 161 -23.58 -4.65 5.69
C PRO A 161 -22.08 -4.51 5.41
N LEU A 162 -21.34 -3.76 6.23
CA LEU A 162 -19.88 -3.64 6.09
C LEU A 162 -19.18 -4.99 6.27
N VAL A 163 -19.57 -5.76 7.29
CA VAL A 163 -18.89 -7.01 7.69
C VAL A 163 -19.54 -8.27 7.12
N GLU A 164 -20.57 -8.14 6.28
CA GLU A 164 -21.30 -9.28 5.70
C GLU A 164 -20.37 -10.27 4.99
N SER A 165 -19.38 -9.74 4.25
CA SER A 165 -18.39 -10.56 3.54
C SER A 165 -17.40 -11.33 4.44
N ILE A 166 -17.36 -11.03 5.75
CA ILE A 166 -16.59 -11.79 6.75
C ILE A 166 -17.30 -13.10 7.13
N GLY A 167 -18.63 -13.14 7.09
CA GLY A 167 -19.44 -14.29 7.51
C GLY A 167 -19.04 -15.62 6.84
N PRO A 168 -18.89 -15.67 5.50
CA PRO A 168 -18.42 -16.87 4.80
C PRO A 168 -17.04 -17.35 5.26
N ALA A 169 -16.11 -16.42 5.55
CA ALA A 169 -14.77 -16.76 6.03
C ALA A 169 -14.80 -17.38 7.43
N VAL A 170 -15.59 -16.81 8.35
CA VAL A 170 -15.81 -17.36 9.70
C VAL A 170 -16.40 -18.77 9.62
N LYS A 171 -17.40 -18.98 8.75
CA LYS A 171 -18.01 -20.30 8.55
C LYS A 171 -16.99 -21.32 8.02
N LYS A 172 -16.18 -20.96 7.01
CA LYS A 172 -15.10 -21.81 6.48
C LYS A 172 -14.09 -22.17 7.59
N ALA A 173 -13.69 -21.19 8.42
CA ALA A 173 -12.77 -21.43 9.54
C ALA A 173 -13.36 -22.41 10.57
N ALA A 174 -14.63 -22.25 10.95
CA ALA A 174 -15.31 -23.14 11.89
C ALA A 174 -15.44 -24.57 11.36
N GLN A 175 -15.75 -24.72 10.05
CA GLN A 175 -15.84 -26.02 9.40
C GLN A 175 -14.49 -26.74 9.34
N ALA A 176 -13.41 -26.02 9.07
CA ALA A 176 -12.06 -26.58 9.04
C ALA A 176 -11.53 -26.91 10.45
N ASN A 177 -12.05 -26.24 11.48
CA ASN A 177 -11.60 -26.38 12.87
C ASN A 177 -12.79 -26.63 13.81
N PRO A 178 -13.46 -27.79 13.71
CA PRO A 178 -14.69 -28.06 14.46
C PRO A 178 -14.50 -28.13 15.99
N HIS A 179 -13.25 -28.16 16.45
CA HIS A 179 -12.87 -28.16 17.87
C HIS A 179 -12.68 -26.75 18.45
N LEU A 180 -12.65 -25.70 17.61
CA LEU A 180 -12.50 -24.31 18.05
C LEU A 180 -13.87 -23.61 18.09
N CYS A 181 -14.11 -22.80 19.11
CA CYS A 181 -15.32 -22.00 19.21
C CYS A 181 -15.05 -20.61 19.80
N GLY A 182 -16.01 -19.70 19.64
CA GLY A 182 -15.94 -18.35 20.20
C GLY A 182 -14.63 -17.63 19.88
N SER A 183 -13.92 -17.19 20.92
CA SER A 183 -12.66 -16.45 20.81
C SER A 183 -11.49 -17.30 20.28
N GLU A 184 -11.51 -18.62 20.49
CA GLU A 184 -10.45 -19.54 20.03
C GLU A 184 -10.46 -19.71 18.52
N LEU A 185 -11.62 -19.51 17.88
CA LEU A 185 -11.76 -19.55 16.43
C LEU A 185 -11.20 -18.30 15.74
N VAL A 186 -11.13 -17.17 16.45
CA VAL A 186 -10.81 -15.84 15.88
C VAL A 186 -9.50 -15.83 15.08
N PRO A 187 -8.37 -16.43 15.55
CA PRO A 187 -7.15 -16.47 14.76
C PRO A 187 -7.30 -17.16 13.40
N GLU A 188 -8.04 -18.26 13.33
CA GLU A 188 -8.30 -18.97 12.08
C GLU A 188 -9.29 -18.22 11.20
N ALA A 189 -10.30 -17.58 11.80
CA ALA A 189 -11.22 -16.70 11.09
C ALA A 189 -10.52 -15.50 10.46
N ILE A 190 -9.51 -14.91 11.13
CA ILE A 190 -8.72 -13.80 10.58
C ILE A 190 -7.93 -14.25 9.33
N LYS A 191 -7.30 -15.43 9.37
CA LYS A 191 -6.60 -16.00 8.19
C LYS A 191 -7.59 -16.27 7.06
N ALA A 192 -8.70 -16.93 7.38
CA ALA A 192 -9.75 -17.22 6.41
C ALA A 192 -10.33 -15.94 5.78
N ASN A 193 -10.45 -14.86 6.56
CA ASN A 193 -10.92 -13.56 6.06
C ASN A 193 -9.95 -12.94 5.06
N CYS A 194 -8.63 -13.06 5.29
CA CYS A 194 -7.63 -12.63 4.31
C CYS A 194 -7.74 -13.45 3.00
N TRP A 195 -7.97 -14.75 3.11
CA TRP A 195 -8.20 -15.60 1.94
C TRP A 195 -9.48 -15.23 1.20
N GLN A 196 -10.59 -14.99 1.91
CA GLN A 196 -11.84 -14.55 1.33
C GLN A 196 -11.69 -13.21 0.61
N ALA A 197 -10.92 -12.27 1.15
CA ALA A 197 -10.63 -11.00 0.48
C ALA A 197 -9.87 -11.21 -0.86
N ILE A 198 -8.86 -12.09 -0.89
CA ILE A 198 -8.17 -12.44 -2.14
C ILE A 198 -9.11 -13.18 -3.11
N GLU A 199 -9.94 -14.09 -2.62
CA GLU A 199 -10.95 -14.78 -3.42
C GLU A 199 -11.92 -13.78 -4.06
N ASN A 200 -12.41 -12.80 -3.30
CA ASN A 200 -13.26 -11.73 -3.81
C ASN A 200 -12.54 -10.95 -4.92
N LEU A 201 -11.33 -10.44 -4.66
CA LEU A 201 -10.51 -9.74 -5.67
C LEU A 201 -10.36 -10.55 -6.97
N LEU A 202 -10.04 -11.84 -6.86
CA LEU A 202 -9.83 -12.69 -8.02
C LEU A 202 -11.12 -13.04 -8.75
N THR A 203 -12.27 -13.10 -8.07
CA THR A 203 -13.53 -13.52 -8.68
C THR A 203 -14.34 -12.35 -9.23
N THR A 204 -14.33 -11.19 -8.55
CA THR A 204 -15.18 -10.04 -8.88
C THR A 204 -14.47 -8.96 -9.70
N SER A 205 -13.13 -8.91 -9.71
CA SER A 205 -12.36 -7.93 -10.48
C SER A 205 -11.64 -8.58 -11.66
N PRO A 206 -12.16 -8.45 -12.90
CA PRO A 206 -11.44 -8.84 -14.11
C PRO A 206 -10.09 -8.14 -14.23
N ALA A 207 -10.03 -6.83 -13.92
CA ALA A 207 -8.80 -6.03 -14.01
C ALA A 207 -7.68 -6.60 -13.12
N THR A 208 -8.01 -6.92 -11.86
CA THR A 208 -7.06 -7.54 -10.93
C THR A 208 -6.67 -8.95 -11.40
N ARG A 209 -7.66 -9.78 -11.72
CA ARG A 209 -7.47 -11.18 -12.14
C ARG A 209 -6.58 -11.30 -13.38
N ASP A 210 -6.80 -10.48 -14.39
CA ASP A 210 -6.07 -10.56 -15.66
C ASP A 210 -4.59 -10.18 -15.48
N ARG A 211 -4.28 -9.23 -14.59
CA ARG A 211 -2.90 -8.89 -14.24
C ARG A 211 -2.19 -10.04 -13.50
N VAL A 212 -2.88 -10.76 -12.63
CA VAL A 212 -2.34 -11.98 -11.99
C VAL A 212 -2.05 -13.05 -13.05
N LYS A 213 -3.00 -13.32 -13.95
CA LYS A 213 -2.81 -14.28 -15.06
C LYS A 213 -1.64 -13.92 -15.96
N ALA A 214 -1.43 -12.63 -16.21
CA ALA A 214 -0.32 -12.12 -17.00
C ALA A 214 1.03 -12.10 -16.26
N GLY A 215 1.09 -12.53 -14.99
CA GLY A 215 2.30 -12.47 -14.16
C GLY A 215 2.74 -11.04 -13.80
N LYS A 216 1.87 -10.04 -14.00
CA LYS A 216 2.15 -8.62 -13.74
C LYS A 216 1.81 -8.17 -12.33
N LEU A 217 1.01 -8.97 -11.61
CA LEU A 217 0.59 -8.70 -10.24
C LEU A 217 0.74 -9.98 -9.41
N LYS A 218 1.36 -9.85 -8.23
CA LYS A 218 1.30 -10.88 -7.19
C LYS A 218 0.37 -10.41 -6.09
N ILE A 219 -0.55 -11.27 -5.66
CA ILE A 219 -1.41 -11.02 -4.51
C ILE A 219 -1.00 -11.96 -3.38
N VAL A 220 -0.75 -11.42 -2.19
CA VAL A 220 -0.38 -12.22 -1.01
C VAL A 220 -1.21 -11.83 0.21
N ALA A 221 -1.48 -12.80 1.08
CA ALA A 221 -2.00 -12.53 2.41
C ALA A 221 -0.86 -12.49 3.43
N ALA A 222 -1.04 -11.66 4.45
CA ALA A 222 -0.16 -11.57 5.61
C ALA A 222 -0.95 -11.20 6.86
N ILE A 223 -0.42 -11.54 8.03
CA ILE A 223 -1.01 -11.23 9.34
C ILE A 223 -0.03 -10.39 10.15
N TYR A 224 -0.44 -9.16 10.47
CA TYR A 224 0.26 -8.30 11.41
C TYR A 224 -0.08 -8.67 12.86
N ASN A 225 0.94 -8.92 13.68
CA ASN A 225 0.77 -9.16 15.10
C ASN A 225 0.85 -7.84 15.87
N ILE A 226 -0.29 -7.36 16.35
CA ILE A 226 -0.41 -6.05 17.03
C ILE A 226 0.37 -5.96 18.34
N ARG A 227 0.79 -7.09 18.93
CA ARG A 227 1.55 -7.11 20.19
C ARG A 227 3.06 -7.01 19.96
N THR A 228 3.54 -7.57 18.86
CA THR A 228 4.98 -7.71 18.58
C THR A 228 5.47 -6.83 17.44
N GLY A 229 4.56 -6.34 16.60
CA GLY A 229 4.88 -5.61 15.39
C GLY A 229 5.27 -6.51 14.20
N ALA A 230 5.40 -7.81 14.40
CA ALA A 230 5.84 -8.73 13.35
C ALA A 230 4.73 -9.04 12.34
N VAL A 231 5.10 -9.13 11.06
CA VAL A 231 4.22 -9.56 9.97
C VAL A 231 4.55 -11.01 9.58
N GLY A 232 3.59 -11.91 9.77
CA GLY A 232 3.65 -13.29 9.28
C GLY A 232 3.06 -13.39 7.88
N TRP A 233 3.86 -13.81 6.90
CA TRP A 233 3.44 -13.91 5.50
C TRP A 233 2.81 -15.28 5.22
N LEU A 234 1.58 -15.28 4.70
CA LEU A 234 0.87 -16.52 4.34
C LEU A 234 1.11 -16.93 2.88
N GLY A 235 1.46 -15.97 2.01
CA GLY A 235 1.71 -16.21 0.59
C GLY A 235 0.47 -15.99 -0.29
N THR A 236 0.48 -16.56 -1.49
CA THR A 236 -0.63 -16.51 -2.45
C THR A 236 -1.80 -17.36 -1.96
N HIS A 237 -3.01 -17.08 -2.44
CA HIS A 237 -4.19 -17.88 -2.09
C HIS A 237 -3.95 -19.38 -2.42
N PRO A 238 -4.23 -20.33 -1.49
CA PRO A 238 -3.95 -21.75 -1.71
C PRO A 238 -4.66 -22.34 -2.94
N GLU A 239 -5.86 -21.84 -3.24
CA GLU A 239 -6.64 -22.25 -4.43
C GLU A 239 -6.52 -21.28 -5.61
N GLN A 240 -5.47 -20.45 -5.68
CA GLN A 240 -5.35 -19.40 -6.71
C GLN A 240 -5.53 -19.95 -8.13
N GLU A 241 -4.87 -21.07 -8.46
CA GLU A 241 -4.98 -21.67 -9.80
C GLU A 241 -6.43 -22.04 -10.15
N ARG A 242 -7.15 -22.66 -9.20
CA ARG A 242 -8.56 -23.01 -9.35
C ARG A 242 -9.42 -21.77 -9.57
N LEU A 243 -9.20 -20.71 -8.79
CA LEU A 243 -9.95 -19.46 -8.89
C LEU A 243 -9.71 -18.77 -10.24
N LEU A 244 -8.47 -18.75 -10.73
CA LEU A 244 -8.13 -18.18 -12.03
C LEU A 244 -8.74 -18.97 -13.20
N ALA A 245 -8.83 -20.30 -13.08
CA ALA A 245 -9.43 -21.17 -14.09
C ALA A 245 -10.97 -21.12 -14.11
N ALA A 246 -11.63 -21.01 -12.95
CA ALA A 246 -13.09 -21.02 -12.88
C ALA A 246 -13.76 -19.84 -13.60
N THR A 247 -13.05 -18.73 -13.80
CA THR A 247 -13.60 -17.50 -14.40
C THR A 247 -13.37 -17.38 -15.92
N THR A 248 -12.90 -18.43 -16.60
CA THR A 248 -12.75 -18.43 -18.07
C THR A 248 -14.00 -18.90 -18.84
N GLY A 249 -15.18 -18.94 -18.21
CA GLY A 249 -16.45 -19.19 -18.90
C GLY A 249 -16.89 -17.98 -19.75
N PRO A 250 -17.61 -18.18 -20.88
CA PRO A 250 -18.02 -17.07 -21.73
C PRO A 250 -18.90 -16.09 -20.96
N ALA A 251 -18.62 -14.80 -21.09
CA ALA A 251 -19.38 -13.70 -20.49
C ALA A 251 -20.80 -13.62 -21.08
N GLY A 252 -21.69 -14.51 -20.64
CA GLY A 252 -23.11 -14.47 -20.95
C GLY A 252 -23.83 -13.57 -19.96
N HIS A 253 -24.16 -12.35 -20.38
CA HIS A 253 -25.15 -11.54 -19.67
C HIS A 253 -26.51 -12.21 -19.83
N SER A 254 -27.06 -12.74 -18.74
CA SER A 254 -28.46 -13.13 -18.64
C SER A 254 -29.03 -12.49 -17.37
N HIS A 255 -29.55 -11.28 -17.53
CA HIS A 255 -30.55 -10.76 -16.61
C HIS A 255 -31.86 -11.48 -16.90
N THR A 256 -32.19 -12.51 -16.13
CA THR A 256 -33.56 -13.01 -16.06
C THR A 256 -34.35 -12.04 -15.18
N ALA A 257 -35.08 -11.12 -15.83
CA ALA A 257 -36.09 -10.30 -15.18
C ALA A 257 -37.26 -11.21 -14.75
N GLY A 258 -37.52 -11.24 -13.44
CA GLY A 258 -38.73 -11.82 -12.88
C GLY A 258 -39.95 -10.99 -13.26
N THR A 259 -41.01 -11.70 -13.63
CA THR A 259 -42.34 -11.18 -13.96
C THR A 259 -43.00 -10.52 -12.75
N ALA A 260 -43.34 -9.24 -12.87
CA ALA A 260 -44.38 -8.59 -12.05
C ALA A 260 -45.09 -7.52 -12.89
N SER A 261 -46.36 -7.33 -12.56
CA SER A 261 -47.49 -6.85 -13.36
C SER A 261 -47.44 -5.40 -13.88
N GLU A 262 -48.24 -5.19 -14.93
CA GLU A 262 -48.59 -3.94 -15.60
C GLU A 262 -48.92 -2.76 -14.67
N SER A 263 -48.34 -1.59 -15.00
CA SER A 263 -49.09 -0.33 -15.05
C SER A 263 -48.39 0.62 -16.04
N THR A 264 -49.17 1.09 -17.00
CA THR A 264 -48.84 2.02 -18.09
C THR A 264 -48.30 3.37 -17.60
N HIS A 265 -47.23 3.89 -18.21
CA HIS A 265 -47.18 5.26 -18.74
C HIS A 265 -45.88 5.57 -19.55
N VAL A 266 -46.12 6.04 -20.78
CA VAL A 266 -45.39 7.02 -21.62
C VAL A 266 -43.92 6.77 -21.98
N ALA A 267 -43.71 6.64 -23.29
CA ALA A 267 -42.42 6.58 -23.97
C ALA A 267 -41.65 7.91 -23.91
N SER A 268 -40.33 7.82 -23.73
CA SER A 268 -39.37 8.77 -24.26
C SER A 268 -38.08 8.04 -24.64
N SER A 269 -37.79 8.01 -25.93
CA SER A 269 -36.57 7.46 -26.52
C SER A 269 -35.40 8.40 -26.29
N THR A 270 -34.31 7.91 -25.71
CA THR A 270 -32.99 8.52 -25.89
C THR A 270 -31.92 7.43 -25.92
N THR A 271 -31.17 7.41 -27.01
CA THR A 271 -30.04 6.53 -27.29
C THR A 271 -28.86 6.88 -26.39
N ALA A 272 -28.43 5.93 -25.56
CA ALA A 272 -27.22 6.08 -24.73
C ALA A 272 -25.97 5.70 -25.54
N ASN A 273 -25.16 6.70 -25.86
CA ASN A 273 -23.82 6.53 -26.41
C ASN A 273 -22.82 6.41 -25.23
N LYS A 274 -21.97 5.38 -25.24
CA LYS A 274 -21.00 5.04 -24.18
C LYS A 274 -19.79 6.00 -24.26
N PRO A 275 -19.45 6.79 -23.23
CA PRO A 275 -18.23 7.58 -23.29
C PRO A 275 -17.03 6.75 -22.85
N ALA A 276 -16.01 6.69 -23.72
CA ALA A 276 -14.67 6.21 -23.37
C ALA A 276 -14.00 7.21 -22.42
N MET A 277 -13.34 6.71 -21.38
CA MET A 277 -12.63 7.50 -20.39
C MET A 277 -11.38 8.14 -21.02
N ARG A 278 -11.33 9.48 -21.07
CA ARG A 278 -10.18 10.25 -21.55
C ARG A 278 -9.14 10.39 -20.43
N PRO A 279 -7.83 10.43 -20.75
CA PRO A 279 -6.80 10.71 -19.76
C PRO A 279 -6.93 12.14 -19.22
N ALA A 280 -6.61 12.31 -17.93
CA ALA A 280 -6.69 13.58 -17.22
C ALA A 280 -5.76 14.65 -17.86
N PRO A 281 -6.19 15.91 -17.95
CA PRO A 281 -5.33 16.99 -18.45
C PRO A 281 -4.29 17.40 -17.39
N ALA A 282 -3.10 17.78 -17.86
CA ALA A 282 -2.04 18.35 -17.02
C ALA A 282 -2.48 19.69 -16.40
N HIS A 283 -2.21 19.88 -15.10
CA HIS A 283 -2.48 21.13 -14.39
C HIS A 283 -1.59 22.28 -14.90
N PRO A 284 -2.13 23.51 -15.07
CA PRO A 284 -1.31 24.69 -15.34
C PRO A 284 -0.58 25.16 -14.06
N PRO A 285 0.58 25.85 -14.18
CA PRO A 285 1.35 26.28 -13.02
C PRO A 285 0.61 27.35 -12.20
N ALA A 286 0.74 27.26 -10.88
CA ALA A 286 0.10 28.16 -9.91
C ALA A 286 0.60 29.61 -10.08
N ALA A 287 -0.35 30.54 -10.16
CA ALA A 287 -0.10 31.97 -10.17
C ALA A 287 0.40 32.44 -8.80
N THR A 288 1.47 33.23 -8.80
CA THR A 288 2.02 33.91 -7.62
C THR A 288 1.04 34.97 -7.12
N GLY A 289 0.37 34.72 -5.99
CA GLY A 289 -0.48 35.67 -5.29
C GLY A 289 0.16 36.13 -3.99
N HIS A 290 0.30 37.45 -3.81
CA HIS A 290 0.74 38.12 -2.58
C HIS A 290 -0.11 37.74 -1.36
N ALA A 291 0.56 37.51 -0.23
CA ALA A 291 -0.06 37.35 1.09
C ALA A 291 -0.45 38.72 1.68
N PRO A 292 -1.61 38.88 2.33
CA PRO A 292 -1.88 40.05 3.17
C PRO A 292 -1.41 39.81 4.61
N GLU A 293 -0.83 40.85 5.22
CA GLU A 293 -0.35 40.92 6.60
C GLU A 293 -1.48 40.68 7.63
N HIS A 294 -1.21 39.84 8.64
CA HIS A 294 -2.07 39.67 9.81
C HIS A 294 -1.79 40.75 10.86
N LYS A 295 -2.83 41.52 11.22
CA LYS A 295 -2.86 42.42 12.39
C LYS A 295 -3.37 41.64 13.63
N PRO A 296 -2.87 41.88 14.86
CA PRO A 296 -3.26 41.09 16.02
C PRO A 296 -4.64 41.52 16.55
N LEU A 297 -5.48 40.54 16.91
CA LEU A 297 -6.75 40.77 17.61
C LEU A 297 -6.50 40.79 19.12
N THR A 298 -6.94 41.87 19.77
CA THR A 298 -7.00 42.03 21.23
C THR A 298 -8.38 41.59 21.78
N ASP A 299 -8.36 41.21 23.04
CA ASP A 299 -9.42 40.58 23.86
C ASP A 299 -10.81 41.25 23.85
N SER A 300 -11.84 40.40 23.94
CA SER A 300 -13.03 40.68 24.77
C SER A 300 -13.77 39.39 25.12
N VAL A 301 -13.83 39.11 26.42
CA VAL A 301 -14.58 38.02 27.08
C VAL A 301 -16.08 38.31 27.06
N SER A 302 -16.90 37.30 26.77
CA SER A 302 -18.33 37.28 27.10
C SER A 302 -18.77 35.84 27.33
N GLU A 303 -19.20 35.57 28.56
CA GLU A 303 -19.68 34.28 29.07
C GLU A 303 -21.03 33.89 28.47
N SER A 304 -21.20 32.61 28.11
CA SER A 304 -22.46 31.89 28.32
C SER A 304 -22.25 30.36 28.24
N LYS A 305 -22.53 29.67 29.34
CA LYS A 305 -22.63 28.20 29.45
C LYS A 305 -23.94 27.70 28.80
N PRO A 306 -23.97 26.45 28.32
CA PRO A 306 -24.76 25.46 29.04
C PRO A 306 -24.06 24.11 29.26
N ALA A 307 -24.63 23.35 30.19
CA ALA A 307 -24.12 22.17 30.84
C ALA A 307 -23.95 20.93 29.94
N LEU A 308 -22.83 20.21 30.13
CA LEU A 308 -22.66 18.83 29.69
C LEU A 308 -22.43 17.93 30.90
N SER A 309 -23.30 16.93 30.99
CA SER A 309 -23.32 15.80 31.91
C SER A 309 -21.99 15.04 31.93
N ALA A 310 -21.42 14.89 33.12
CA ALA A 310 -20.20 14.12 33.37
C ALA A 310 -20.45 12.60 33.26
N VAL A 311 -19.60 11.90 32.52
CA VAL A 311 -19.46 10.43 32.54
C VAL A 311 -18.21 10.12 33.39
N PRO A 312 -18.26 9.22 34.39
CA PRO A 312 -17.15 9.05 35.33
C PRO A 312 -15.97 8.29 34.72
N PHE A 313 -14.78 8.86 34.88
CA PHE A 313 -13.50 8.20 34.64
C PHE A 313 -13.27 7.08 35.66
N TYR A 314 -12.92 5.88 35.18
CA TYR A 314 -12.38 4.81 36.01
C TYR A 314 -10.96 5.19 36.48
N ASN A 315 -10.82 5.28 37.79
CA ASN A 315 -9.56 5.47 38.49
C ASN A 315 -8.81 4.12 38.55
N VAL A 316 -7.64 4.01 37.90
CA VAL A 316 -6.77 2.84 38.02
C VAL A 316 -5.70 3.18 39.06
N GLY A 317 -5.91 2.70 40.28
CA GLY A 317 -4.97 2.83 41.38
C GLY A 317 -3.64 2.12 41.08
N SER A 318 -2.55 2.83 41.31
CA SER A 318 -1.18 2.31 41.28
C SER A 318 -0.91 1.38 42.46
N HIS A 319 -0.85 0.07 42.21
CA HIS A 319 -0.19 -0.88 43.11
C HIS A 319 1.23 -1.14 42.60
N THR A 320 2.18 -0.42 43.20
CA THR A 320 3.60 -0.76 43.19
C THR A 320 3.83 -2.01 44.03
N THR A 321 4.23 -3.12 43.40
CA THR A 321 4.80 -4.27 44.09
C THR A 321 6.31 -4.27 43.85
N ALA A 322 7.07 -4.21 44.94
CA ALA A 322 8.54 -4.25 44.94
C ALA A 322 9.04 -5.66 44.57
N PRO A 323 10.23 -5.79 43.96
CA PRO A 323 10.84 -7.09 43.69
C PRO A 323 11.41 -7.72 44.98
N PRO A 324 11.41 -9.05 45.12
CA PRO A 324 12.00 -9.71 46.28
C PRO A 324 13.54 -9.66 46.24
N ALA A 325 14.13 -9.40 47.41
CA ALA A 325 15.57 -9.42 47.65
C ALA A 325 16.14 -10.86 47.61
N PRO A 326 17.44 -11.04 47.31
CA PRO A 326 18.06 -12.35 47.20
C PRO A 326 18.30 -12.98 48.58
N ALA A 327 18.00 -14.27 48.70
CA ALA A 327 18.33 -15.06 49.89
C ALA A 327 19.85 -15.28 49.95
N ALA A 328 20.52 -14.60 50.89
CA ALA A 328 21.84 -14.97 51.36
C ALA A 328 21.69 -16.02 52.47
N GLY A 329 22.22 -17.21 52.23
CA GLY A 329 22.54 -18.13 53.31
C GLY A 329 23.76 -17.63 54.08
N HIS A 330 23.83 -17.92 55.37
CA HIS A 330 24.71 -18.95 55.92
C HIS A 330 24.45 -19.06 57.43
N HIS A 331 25.04 -20.11 58.03
CA HIS A 331 25.38 -20.20 59.45
C HIS A 331 25.56 -18.86 60.17
#